data_AF-L0D5N8-F1
#
_entry.id   AF-L0D5N8-F1
#
_cell.length_a   1.000
_cell.length_b   1.000
_cell.length_c   1.000
_cell.angle_alpha   90.00
_cell.angle_beta   90.00
_cell.angle_gamma   90.00
#
_symmetry.space_group_name_H-M   'P 1'
#
loop_
_entity.id
_entity.type
_entity.pdbx_description
1 polymer ?
#
loop_
_entity_poly.entity_id
_entity_poly.type
_entity_poly.pdbx_seq_one_letter_code
_entity_poly.pdbx_strand_id
1 'polypeptide(L)'
;MVESRFVYVTYIRTTPEKLWQALIDPEFTRRYWAETWQDCAWQVGATWKLMIPDGRVGDSGEVIELVPHRRLVLSWRNEFKAELRDEVPTRLTYELEPQGDSVKLTLIHESEMPGSKLIEAVSGGWPLILASLKSLLETGESLDATRRWPEGV
;
A
#
# COMPACT_ATOMS: atom_id res chain seq x y z
N MET A 1 24.32 7.02 3.62
CA MET A 1 23.44 8.15 3.27
C MET A 1 22.20 7.99 4.14
N VAL A 2 21.73 9.04 4.81
CA VAL A 2 20.59 8.91 5.74
C VAL A 2 19.32 8.94 4.90
N GLU A 3 18.85 7.76 4.50
CA GLU A 3 17.54 7.56 3.85
C GLU A 3 16.41 7.74 4.87
N SER A 4 15.29 8.34 4.46
CA SER A 4 14.06 8.28 5.25
C SER A 4 13.38 6.95 4.99
N ARG A 5 13.08 6.18 6.04
CA ARG A 5 12.50 4.85 5.89
C ARG A 5 11.49 4.53 6.98
N PHE A 6 10.35 4.02 6.56
CA PHE A 6 9.32 3.43 7.41
C PHE A 6 9.23 1.93 7.15
N VAL A 7 9.28 1.12 8.20
CA VAL A 7 9.13 -0.33 8.12
C VAL A 7 8.01 -0.76 9.06
N TYR A 8 7.08 -1.55 8.55
CA TYR A 8 5.99 -2.13 9.33
C TYR A 8 5.87 -3.62 9.03
N VAL A 9 5.88 -4.43 10.08
CA VAL A 9 5.76 -5.90 9.97
C VAL A 9 4.48 -6.33 10.66
N THR A 10 3.69 -7.16 9.98
CA THR A 10 2.52 -7.82 10.55
C THR A 10 2.45 -9.28 10.10
N TYR A 11 1.71 -10.09 10.85
CA TYR A 11 1.46 -11.49 10.53
C TYR A 11 -0.04 -11.66 10.33
N ILE A 12 -0.45 -12.28 9.23
CA ILE A 12 -1.86 -12.41 8.85
C ILE A 12 -2.16 -13.89 8.64
N ARG A 13 -3.19 -14.42 9.31
CA ARG A 13 -3.66 -15.80 9.13
C ARG A 13 -4.37 -15.94 7.79
N THR A 14 -3.60 -16.24 6.75
CA THR A 14 -4.03 -16.31 5.35
C THR A 14 -2.99 -17.11 4.54
N THR A 15 -3.20 -17.25 3.23
CA THR A 15 -2.18 -17.78 2.30
C THR A 15 -1.51 -16.64 1.51
N PRO A 16 -0.28 -16.86 0.99
CA PRO A 16 0.40 -15.89 0.12
C PRO A 16 -0.43 -15.45 -1.08
N GLU A 17 -1.16 -16.38 -1.69
CA GLU A 17 -2.03 -16.13 -2.85
C GLU A 17 -3.17 -15.18 -2.48
N LYS A 18 -3.87 -15.44 -1.37
CA LYS A 18 -5.00 -14.62 -0.92
C LYS A 18 -4.53 -13.25 -0.45
N LEU A 19 -3.39 -13.17 0.24
CA LEU A 19 -2.81 -11.88 0.63
C LEU A 19 -2.37 -11.07 -0.59
N TRP A 20 -1.71 -11.72 -1.55
CA TRP A 20 -1.29 -11.08 -2.79
C TRP A 20 -2.48 -10.54 -3.57
N GLN A 21 -3.52 -11.35 -3.77
CA GLN A 21 -4.76 -10.90 -4.40
C GLN A 21 -5.33 -9.70 -3.64
N ALA A 22 -5.40 -9.76 -2.32
CA ALA A 22 -5.96 -8.66 -1.54
C ALA A 22 -5.20 -7.33 -1.68
N LEU A 23 -3.89 -7.38 -1.98
CA LEU A 23 -3.07 -6.18 -2.18
C LEU A 23 -3.27 -5.51 -3.54
N ILE A 24 -3.71 -6.24 -4.57
CA ILE A 24 -3.74 -5.75 -5.97
C ILE A 24 -5.14 -5.74 -6.60
N ASP A 25 -6.09 -6.46 -6.01
CA ASP A 25 -7.44 -6.62 -6.55
C ASP A 25 -8.38 -5.51 -6.03
N PRO A 26 -9.05 -4.76 -6.92
CA PRO A 26 -10.06 -3.77 -6.56
C PRO A 26 -11.17 -4.29 -5.65
N GLU A 27 -11.57 -5.57 -5.74
CA GLU A 27 -12.62 -6.13 -4.87
C GLU A 27 -12.19 -6.17 -3.39
N PHE A 28 -10.89 -6.28 -3.13
CA PHE A 28 -10.34 -6.28 -1.77
C PHE A 28 -9.95 -4.88 -1.32
N THR A 29 -9.16 -4.16 -2.11
CA THR A 29 -8.63 -2.84 -1.75
C THR A 29 -9.74 -1.87 -1.36
N ARG A 30 -10.87 -1.87 -2.08
CA ARG A 30 -12.04 -1.05 -1.73
C ARG A 30 -12.59 -1.29 -0.33
N ARG A 31 -12.46 -2.52 0.19
CA ARG A 31 -13.06 -2.92 1.48
C ARG A 31 -12.23 -2.48 2.67
N TYR A 32 -10.90 -2.42 2.56
CA TYR A 32 -10.01 -2.10 3.69
C TYR A 32 -9.23 -0.80 3.51
N TRP A 33 -9.25 -0.20 2.33
CA TRP A 33 -8.47 0.99 1.99
C TRP A 33 -9.37 2.11 1.45
N ALA A 34 -10.39 2.48 2.23
CA ALA A 34 -11.22 3.66 2.03
C ALA A 34 -11.88 3.74 0.64
N GLU A 35 -12.39 2.62 0.14
CA GLU A 35 -13.02 2.49 -1.19
C GLU A 35 -12.09 2.81 -2.38
N THR A 36 -10.80 3.03 -2.12
CA THR A 36 -9.79 3.23 -3.18
C THR A 36 -9.51 1.93 -3.91
N TRP A 37 -8.99 2.05 -5.13
CA TRP A 37 -8.49 0.91 -5.90
C TRP A 37 -7.29 1.33 -6.73
N GLN A 38 -6.50 0.34 -7.16
CA GLN A 38 -5.35 0.59 -8.02
C GLN A 38 -5.73 0.32 -9.48
N ASP A 39 -5.56 1.33 -10.34
CA ASP A 39 -5.62 1.18 -11.78
C ASP A 39 -4.21 0.86 -12.29
N CYS A 40 -3.97 -0.41 -12.64
CA CYS A 40 -2.65 -0.94 -13.00
C CYS A 40 -2.78 -2.22 -13.83
N ALA A 41 -1.93 -2.38 -14.84
CA ALA A 41 -1.85 -3.61 -15.63
C ALA A 41 -1.04 -4.73 -14.94
N TRP A 42 -0.43 -4.46 -13.78
CA TRP A 42 0.39 -5.37 -12.98
C TRP A 42 1.49 -6.09 -13.77
N GLN A 43 2.26 -5.31 -14.52
CA GLN A 43 3.46 -5.74 -15.25
C GLN A 43 4.63 -4.85 -14.87
N VAL A 44 5.85 -5.38 -14.85
CA VAL A 44 7.05 -4.57 -14.58
C VAL A 44 7.16 -3.45 -15.63
N GLY A 45 7.39 -2.22 -15.17
CA GLY A 45 7.40 -1.00 -15.98
C GLY A 45 6.01 -0.41 -16.26
N ALA A 46 4.92 -1.06 -15.86
CA ALA A 46 3.59 -0.49 -16.01
C ALA A 46 3.39 0.67 -15.03
N THR A 47 2.67 1.70 -15.48
CA THR A 47 2.18 2.76 -14.60
C THR A 47 1.04 2.24 -13.73
N TRP A 48 0.95 2.75 -12.50
CA TRP A 48 -0.13 2.48 -11.58
C TRP A 48 -0.66 3.78 -10.97
N LYS A 49 -1.95 3.81 -10.64
CA LYS A 49 -2.61 4.93 -9.97
C LYS A 49 -3.50 4.43 -8.85
N LEU A 50 -3.41 5.04 -7.68
CA LEU A 50 -4.41 4.89 -6.63
C LEU A 50 -5.58 5.83 -6.93
N MET A 51 -6.71 5.25 -7.28
CA MET A 51 -7.94 5.96 -7.59
C MET A 51 -8.78 6.15 -6.33
N ILE A 52 -9.19 7.39 -6.09
CA ILE A 52 -10.12 7.78 -5.03
C ILE A 52 -11.56 7.56 -5.54
N PRO A 53 -12.54 7.19 -4.68
CA PRO A 53 -13.93 6.98 -5.09
C PRO A 53 -14.57 8.11 -5.90
N ASP A 54 -14.12 9.34 -5.69
CA ASP A 54 -14.59 10.53 -6.41
C ASP A 54 -13.93 10.77 -7.78
N GLY A 55 -13.03 9.86 -8.21
CA GLY A 55 -12.35 9.89 -9.49
C GLY A 55 -10.99 10.62 -9.49
N ARG A 56 -10.58 11.24 -8.38
CA ARG A 56 -9.24 11.82 -8.24
C ARG A 56 -8.17 10.73 -8.14
N VAL A 57 -6.93 11.10 -8.46
CA VAL A 57 -5.75 10.25 -8.23
C VAL A 57 -5.11 10.67 -6.91
N GLY A 58 -5.02 9.75 -5.96
CA GLY A 58 -4.39 9.98 -4.67
C GLY A 58 -2.87 9.86 -4.74
N ASP A 59 -2.40 8.78 -5.37
CA ASP A 59 -0.99 8.45 -5.54
C ASP A 59 -0.77 7.79 -6.91
N SER A 60 0.45 7.84 -7.41
CA SER A 60 0.83 7.26 -8.69
C SER A 60 2.26 6.72 -8.67
N GLY A 61 2.61 5.93 -9.68
CA GLY A 61 3.98 5.53 -9.93
C GLY A 61 4.08 4.44 -10.98
N GLU A 62 5.12 3.61 -10.84
CA GLU A 62 5.46 2.53 -11.75
C GLU A 62 5.78 1.24 -10.98
N VAL A 63 5.46 0.09 -11.57
CA VAL A 63 5.81 -1.22 -11.04
C VAL A 63 7.30 -1.47 -11.30
N ILE A 64 8.12 -1.43 -10.26
CA ILE A 64 9.58 -1.65 -10.35
C ILE A 64 9.90 -3.14 -10.37
N GLU A 65 9.24 -3.93 -9.52
CA GLU A 65 9.46 -5.36 -9.39
C GLU A 65 8.14 -6.06 -9.06
N LEU A 66 7.89 -7.22 -9.67
CA LEU A 66 6.70 -8.01 -9.42
C LEU A 66 7.06 -9.50 -9.44
N VAL A 67 7.12 -10.10 -8.25
CA VAL A 67 7.32 -11.53 -8.03
C VAL A 67 6.06 -12.08 -7.35
N PRO A 68 5.17 -12.76 -8.10
CA PRO A 68 3.89 -13.20 -7.59
C PRO A 68 3.99 -13.93 -6.24
N HIS A 69 3.10 -13.54 -5.32
CA HIS A 69 2.95 -14.11 -3.98
C HIS A 69 4.18 -13.96 -3.06
N ARG A 70 5.18 -13.16 -3.45
CA ARG A 70 6.43 -13.00 -2.68
C ARG A 70 6.86 -11.56 -2.51
N ARG A 71 6.88 -10.77 -3.59
CA ARG A 71 7.47 -9.44 -3.57
C ARG A 71 6.85 -8.51 -4.60
N LEU A 72 6.50 -7.31 -4.19
CA LEU A 72 6.02 -6.23 -5.05
C LEU A 72 6.77 -4.95 -4.69
N VAL A 73 7.35 -4.29 -5.67
CA VAL A 73 8.04 -3.00 -5.50
C VAL A 73 7.42 -1.98 -6.45
N LEU A 74 7.01 -0.85 -5.91
CA LEU A 74 6.41 0.26 -6.63
C LEU A 74 7.23 1.53 -6.40
N SER A 75 7.43 2.34 -7.45
CA SER A 75 7.68 3.76 -7.22
C SER A 75 6.38 4.40 -6.76
N TRP A 76 6.50 5.43 -5.95
CA TRP A 76 5.37 6.08 -5.30
C TRP A 76 5.55 7.59 -5.31
N ARG A 77 4.52 8.28 -5.76
CA ARG A 77 4.41 9.74 -5.72
C ARG A 77 3.01 10.10 -5.26
N ASN A 78 2.91 11.05 -4.33
CA ASN A 78 1.62 11.58 -3.96
C ASN A 78 1.10 12.53 -5.05
N GLU A 79 -0.14 12.36 -5.46
CA GLU A 79 -0.81 13.22 -6.45
C GLU A 79 -1.82 14.16 -5.80
N PHE A 80 -2.05 14.01 -4.50
CA PHE A 80 -3.09 14.74 -3.79
C PHE A 80 -2.59 16.06 -3.17
N LYS A 81 -1.43 16.01 -2.51
CA LYS A 81 -0.83 17.11 -1.76
C LYS A 81 0.39 17.63 -2.49
N ALA A 82 0.34 18.90 -2.90
CA ALA A 82 1.42 19.51 -3.70
C ALA A 82 2.78 19.44 -2.98
N GLU A 83 2.80 19.69 -1.67
CA GLU A 83 4.01 19.66 -0.84
C GLU A 83 4.65 18.27 -0.73
N LEU A 84 3.89 17.20 -0.97
CA LEU A 84 4.39 15.82 -1.01
C LEU A 84 4.74 15.40 -2.44
N ARG A 85 3.99 15.88 -3.43
CA ARG A 85 4.22 15.62 -4.85
C ARG A 85 5.58 16.12 -5.32
N ASP A 86 6.02 17.26 -4.79
CA ASP A 86 7.28 17.92 -5.18
C ASP A 86 8.52 17.20 -4.63
N GLU A 87 8.37 16.21 -3.74
CA GLU A 87 9.47 15.35 -3.33
C GLU A 87 9.85 14.35 -4.43
N VAL A 88 11.08 13.82 -4.34
CA VAL A 88 11.51 12.72 -5.19
C VAL A 88 10.57 11.51 -4.99
N PRO A 89 10.22 10.76 -6.06
CA PRO A 89 9.43 9.55 -5.90
C PRO A 89 10.06 8.60 -4.87
N THR A 90 9.23 8.10 -3.97
CA THR A 90 9.62 7.13 -2.94
C THR A 90 9.44 5.71 -3.47
N ARG A 91 9.91 4.73 -2.71
CA ARG A 91 9.79 3.32 -3.03
C ARG A 91 8.97 2.62 -1.96
N LEU A 92 7.91 1.94 -2.38
CA LEU A 92 7.14 1.02 -1.56
C LEU A 92 7.50 -0.42 -1.92
N THR A 93 7.80 -1.23 -0.92
CA THR A 93 8.09 -2.66 -1.05
C THR A 93 7.17 -3.44 -0.13
N TYR A 94 6.49 -4.44 -0.69
CA TYR A 94 5.85 -5.52 0.04
C TYR A 94 6.70 -6.79 -0.08
N GLU A 95 6.97 -7.44 1.06
CA GLU A 95 7.55 -8.78 1.12
C GLU A 95 6.58 -9.70 1.85
N LEU A 96 6.27 -10.83 1.22
CA LEU A 96 5.34 -11.85 1.72
C LEU A 96 6.14 -13.13 1.96
N GLU A 97 6.22 -13.54 3.22
CA GLU A 97 6.92 -14.74 3.65
C GLU A 97 5.93 -15.71 4.30
N PRO A 98 5.68 -16.91 3.72
CA PRO A 98 4.83 -17.90 4.34
C PRO A 98 5.42 -18.37 5.68
N GLN A 99 4.60 -18.41 6.74
CA GLN A 99 4.96 -18.87 8.07
C GLN A 99 3.83 -19.69 8.69
N GLY A 100 3.89 -21.02 8.54
CA GLY A 100 2.88 -21.93 9.09
C GLY A 100 1.50 -21.66 8.49
N ASP A 101 0.54 -21.31 9.34
CA ASP A 101 -0.84 -20.94 8.99
C ASP A 101 -1.02 -19.44 8.71
N SER A 102 0.08 -18.70 8.61
CA SER A 102 0.09 -17.26 8.41
C SER A 102 1.08 -16.82 7.32
N VAL A 103 1.00 -15.56 6.92
CA VAL A 103 1.99 -14.88 6.08
C VAL A 103 2.53 -13.69 6.87
N LYS A 104 3.85 -13.61 6.98
CA LYS A 104 4.53 -12.40 7.43
C LYS A 104 4.54 -11.41 6.27
N LEU A 105 3.90 -10.27 6.46
CA LEU A 105 3.93 -9.15 5.55
C LEU A 105 4.88 -8.09 6.10
N THR A 106 5.95 -7.81 5.36
CA THR A 106 6.84 -6.67 5.63
C THR A 106 6.55 -5.59 4.61
N LEU A 107 6.13 -4.42 5.09
CA LEU A 107 6.02 -3.19 4.31
C LEU A 107 7.25 -2.33 4.57
N ILE A 108 7.94 -1.93 3.51
CA ILE A 108 9.04 -0.96 3.57
C ILE A 108 8.66 0.20 2.65
N HIS A 109 8.58 1.41 3.18
CA HIS A 109 8.40 2.62 2.39
C HIS A 109 9.58 3.55 2.66
N GLU A 110 10.36 3.87 1.63
CA GLU A 110 11.63 4.57 1.77
C GLU A 110 11.86 5.64 0.69
N SER A 111 12.67 6.64 1.05
CA SER A 111 13.08 7.75 0.20
C SER A 111 14.58 7.93 0.29
N GLU A 112 15.21 8.22 -0.85
CA GLU A 112 16.63 8.60 -0.90
C GLU A 112 16.87 9.97 -0.24
N MET A 113 15.81 10.75 -0.02
CA MET A 113 15.86 12.05 0.67
C MET A 113 15.79 11.87 2.20
N PRO A 114 16.77 12.41 2.96
CA PRO A 114 16.66 12.51 4.41
C PRO A 114 15.50 13.44 4.82
N GLY A 115 14.73 13.05 5.83
CA GLY A 115 13.64 13.89 6.36
C GLY A 115 12.45 14.05 5.41
N SER A 116 12.25 13.11 4.46
CA SER A 116 11.09 13.10 3.56
C SER A 116 9.78 13.20 4.32
N LYS A 117 8.98 14.23 3.98
CA LYS A 117 7.65 14.47 4.53
C LYS A 117 6.67 13.43 4.03
N LEU A 118 6.89 12.89 2.82
CA LEU A 118 6.06 11.81 2.30
C LEU A 118 6.22 10.55 3.17
N ILE A 119 7.45 10.18 3.55
CA ILE A 119 7.69 9.05 4.46
C ILE A 119 7.04 9.28 5.83
N GLU A 120 7.13 10.50 6.38
CA GLU A 120 6.45 10.86 7.62
C GLU A 120 4.92 10.70 7.48
N ALA A 121 4.33 11.24 6.42
CA ALA A 121 2.88 11.17 6.19
C ALA A 121 2.38 9.73 6.03
N VAL A 122 3.05 8.90 5.23
CA VAL A 122 2.63 7.50 5.02
C VAL A 122 2.84 6.64 6.27
N SER A 123 3.80 6.99 7.14
CA SER A 123 4.02 6.28 8.41
C SER A 123 2.82 6.38 9.35
N GLY A 124 2.03 7.45 9.26
CA GLY A 124 0.77 7.59 9.98
C GLY A 124 -0.40 6.81 9.36
N GLY A 125 -0.40 6.61 8.04
CA GLY A 125 -1.49 5.95 7.33
C GLY A 125 -1.38 4.41 7.28
N TRP A 126 -0.17 3.90 7.00
CA TRP A 126 0.06 2.47 6.79
C TRP A 126 -0.40 1.56 7.94
N PRO A 127 -0.12 1.86 9.23
CA PRO A 127 -0.53 0.99 10.32
C PRO A 127 -2.03 0.69 10.32
N LEU A 128 -2.86 1.70 10.07
CA LEU A 128 -4.32 1.54 10.06
C LEU A 128 -4.80 0.71 8.86
N ILE A 129 -4.25 0.97 7.66
CA ILE A 129 -4.59 0.24 6.44
C ILE A 129 -4.21 -1.25 6.58
N LEU A 130 -3.00 -1.53 7.08
CA LEU A 130 -2.52 -2.90 7.26
C LEU A 130 -3.27 -3.65 8.37
N ALA A 131 -3.66 -2.98 9.45
CA ALA A 131 -4.53 -3.56 10.47
C ALA A 131 -5.89 -3.94 9.87
N SER A 132 -6.45 -3.09 9.00
CA SER A 132 -7.72 -3.36 8.34
C SER A 132 -7.65 -4.50 7.32
N LEU A 133 -6.57 -4.58 6.54
CA LEU A 133 -6.28 -5.73 5.67
C LEU A 133 -6.23 -7.04 6.47
N LYS A 134 -5.53 -7.03 7.61
CA LYS A 134 -5.45 -8.19 8.50
C LYS A 134 -6.83 -8.60 9.00
N SER A 135 -7.62 -7.66 9.55
CA SER A 135 -8.99 -7.95 9.99
C SER A 135 -9.83 -8.54 8.86
N LEU A 136 -9.80 -7.93 7.67
CA LEU A 136 -10.54 -8.39 6.51
C LEU A 136 -10.20 -9.85 6.15
N LEU A 137 -8.92 -10.20 6.13
CA LEU A 137 -8.48 -11.52 5.72
C LEU A 137 -8.75 -12.60 6.77
N GLU A 138 -8.71 -12.24 8.05
CA GLU A 138 -8.87 -13.17 9.18
C GLU A 138 -10.33 -13.38 9.59
N THR A 139 -11.17 -12.35 9.47
CA THR A 139 -12.57 -12.40 9.95
C THR A 139 -13.61 -12.24 8.85
N GLY A 140 -13.19 -11.77 7.66
CA GLY A 140 -14.09 -11.39 6.58
C GLY A 140 -14.57 -9.94 6.65
N GLU A 141 -14.20 -9.18 7.69
CA GLU A 141 -14.59 -7.77 7.86
C GLU A 141 -13.38 -6.86 8.13
N SER A 142 -13.32 -5.75 7.40
CA SER A 142 -12.35 -4.67 7.62
C SER A 142 -12.74 -3.78 8.80
N LEU A 143 -11.78 -2.98 9.29
CA LEU A 143 -12.01 -1.97 10.31
C LEU A 143 -12.93 -0.87 9.78
N ASP A 144 -13.91 -0.46 10.60
CA ASP A 144 -14.92 0.52 10.20
C ASP A 144 -14.33 1.85 9.70
N ALA A 145 -13.29 2.32 10.38
CA ALA A 145 -12.58 3.56 10.07
C ALA A 145 -11.91 3.59 8.68
N THR A 146 -11.80 2.46 7.98
CA THR A 146 -11.19 2.39 6.64
C THR A 146 -12.14 1.87 5.57
N ARG A 147 -13.44 1.76 5.87
CA ARG A 147 -14.44 1.27 4.91
C ARG A 147 -14.86 2.32 3.89
N ARG A 148 -14.61 3.60 4.17
CA ARG A 148 -15.07 4.72 3.34
C ARG A 148 -14.02 5.81 3.26
N TRP A 149 -14.04 6.54 2.15
CA TRP A 149 -13.26 7.75 2.02
C TRP A 149 -13.73 8.81 3.03
N PRO A 150 -12.83 9.51 3.74
CA PRO A 150 -13.21 10.54 4.69
C PRO A 150 -13.95 11.70 4.00
N GLU A 151 -15.01 12.20 4.64
CA GLU A 151 -15.74 13.36 4.15
C GLU A 151 -14.91 14.65 4.29
N GLY A 152 -14.95 15.51 3.26
CA GLY A 152 -14.31 16.83 3.29
C GLY A 152 -12.80 16.86 3.03
N VAL A 153 -12.22 15.74 2.58
CA VAL A 153 -10.82 15.64 2.12
C VAL A 153 -10.72 15.87 0.63
#